data_AF-A0A1X7JZZ8-F1
#
_entry.id   AF-A0A1X7JZZ8-F1
#
_cell.length_a   1.000
_cell.length_b   1.000
_cell.length_c   1.000
_cell.angle_alpha   90.00
_cell.angle_beta   90.00
_cell.angle_gamma   90.00
#
_symmetry.space_group_name_H-M   'P 1'
#
loop_
_entity.id
_entity.type
_entity.pdbx_description
1 polymer ?
#
loop_
_entity_poly.entity_id
_entity_poly.type
_entity_poly.pdbx_seq_one_letter_code
_entity_poly.pdbx_strand_id
1 'polypeptide(L)'
;MSLKESIKQLQKREHITQDELLRRLGCSRSGLMDHATTDAQAAFQLAFGSDSSISETPTFVKGNLEKILMWVRKFPTRALQKKGHIPENVKDADLVRAVFKFMQIGSIAGFENYYGATLQSANPQTYAAWIRLGELQVKRLATDYTPDRKAIISNLKFLRTNVFLSNQSIRKIAREVLNNCGIEYVEVEPFLTAPTPVCAFYWRGSRPVIQFPTTKMEDSKFLEALFHAVGHLLLHPKHTSCLQLGAFSQQALLQPAQTPELLAARPEDILELEASHFAQDLLLSEAEECELICCGRFNERRCIEHFSGVFHVRPSILVERLQQQGKLHRRTLLNDFKIAV
;
A
#
# COMPACT_ATOMS: atom_id res chain seq x y z
N MET A 1 -22.77 -25.00 13.74
CA MET A 1 -22.75 -24.49 12.35
C MET A 1 -21.53 -25.09 11.67
N SER A 2 -21.66 -25.58 10.43
CA SER A 2 -20.50 -26.12 9.70
C SER A 2 -19.56 -25.00 9.26
N LEU A 3 -18.25 -25.29 9.09
CA LEU A 3 -17.28 -24.31 8.59
C LEU A 3 -17.73 -23.69 7.25
N LYS A 4 -18.30 -24.50 6.36
CA LYS A 4 -18.81 -24.06 5.05
C LYS A 4 -19.96 -23.06 5.17
N GLU A 5 -20.85 -23.23 6.14
CA GLU A 5 -21.92 -22.27 6.42
C GLU A 5 -21.39 -20.97 7.00
N SER A 6 -20.46 -21.05 7.95
CA SER A 6 -19.80 -19.86 8.54
C SER A 6 -19.04 -19.06 7.48
N ILE A 7 -18.34 -19.73 6.56
CA ILE A 7 -17.68 -19.08 5.42
C ILE A 7 -18.71 -18.40 4.51
N LYS A 8 -19.79 -19.09 4.13
CA LYS A 8 -20.85 -18.49 3.29
C LYS A 8 -21.49 -17.28 3.96
N GLN A 9 -21.75 -17.34 5.27
CA GLN A 9 -22.30 -16.22 6.03
C GLN A 9 -21.32 -15.04 6.09
N LEU A 10 -20.05 -15.31 6.37
CA LEU A 10 -19.00 -14.28 6.36
C LEU A 10 -18.87 -13.62 4.99
N GLN A 11 -18.80 -14.41 3.91
CA GLN A 11 -18.73 -13.91 2.54
C GLN A 11 -19.94 -13.04 2.18
N LYS A 12 -21.14 -13.44 2.60
CA LYS A 12 -22.37 -12.67 2.39
C LYS A 12 -22.39 -11.38 3.21
N ARG A 13 -21.96 -11.41 4.48
CA ARG A 13 -22.01 -10.27 5.41
C ARG A 13 -20.93 -9.24 5.11
N GLU A 14 -19.70 -9.71 4.89
CA GLU A 14 -18.51 -8.88 4.81
C GLU A 14 -18.08 -8.58 3.38
N HIS A 15 -18.72 -9.21 2.37
CA HIS A 15 -18.31 -9.20 0.96
C HIS A 15 -16.84 -9.59 0.75
N ILE A 16 -16.33 -10.50 1.59
CA ILE A 16 -15.00 -11.06 1.44
C ILE A 16 -15.02 -12.07 0.27
N THR A 17 -14.07 -11.96 -0.66
CA THR A 17 -13.99 -12.90 -1.79
C THR A 17 -13.42 -14.25 -1.32
N GLN A 18 -13.69 -15.32 -2.07
CA GLN A 18 -13.09 -16.62 -1.79
C GLN A 18 -11.55 -16.55 -1.85
N ASP A 19 -11.01 -15.80 -2.81
CA ASP A 19 -9.57 -15.61 -2.96
C ASP A 19 -8.94 -14.86 -1.77
N GLU A 20 -9.54 -13.74 -1.34
CA GLU A 20 -9.10 -12.99 -0.16
C GLU A 20 -9.10 -13.91 1.08
N LEU A 21 -10.16 -14.71 1.25
CA LEU A 21 -10.27 -15.64 2.36
C LEU A 21 -9.14 -16.68 2.36
N LEU A 22 -8.88 -17.32 1.21
CA LEU A 22 -7.82 -18.33 1.09
C LEU A 22 -6.44 -17.74 1.38
N ARG A 23 -6.14 -16.57 0.84
CA ARG A 23 -4.88 -15.86 1.12
C ARG A 23 -4.72 -15.52 2.59
N ARG A 24 -5.75 -14.97 3.24
CA ARG A 24 -5.73 -14.65 4.68
C ARG A 24 -5.53 -15.87 5.58
N LEU A 25 -6.13 -17.00 5.22
CA LEU A 25 -6.01 -18.23 6.00
C LEU A 25 -4.70 -18.99 5.74
N GLY A 26 -4.11 -18.81 4.55
CA GLY A 26 -2.91 -19.55 4.12
C GLY A 26 -3.22 -21.00 3.74
N CYS A 27 -4.42 -21.27 3.22
CA CYS A 27 -4.87 -22.62 2.86
C CYS A 27 -5.29 -22.71 1.39
N SER A 28 -5.24 -23.92 0.84
CA SER A 28 -5.77 -24.19 -0.51
C SER A 28 -7.30 -24.23 -0.52
N ARG A 29 -7.89 -24.07 -1.71
CA ARG A 29 -9.34 -24.18 -1.89
C ARG A 29 -9.88 -25.54 -1.43
N SER A 30 -9.19 -26.62 -1.78
CA SER A 30 -9.58 -27.98 -1.41
C SER A 30 -9.50 -28.21 0.10
N GLY A 31 -8.46 -27.69 0.76
CA GLY A 31 -8.32 -27.74 2.22
C GLY A 31 -9.46 -27.03 2.95
N LEU A 32 -9.94 -25.92 2.40
CA LEU A 32 -11.02 -25.13 3.01
C LEU A 32 -12.44 -25.65 2.69
N MET A 33 -12.68 -26.10 1.45
CA MET A 33 -14.03 -26.37 0.92
C MET A 33 -14.40 -27.86 0.83
N ASP A 34 -13.43 -28.73 0.56
CA ASP A 34 -13.68 -30.13 0.17
C ASP A 34 -13.49 -31.07 1.36
N HIS A 35 -12.51 -30.79 2.22
CA HIS A 35 -12.19 -31.62 3.39
C HIS A 35 -12.37 -30.91 4.73
N ALA A 36 -12.65 -29.60 4.74
CA ALA A 36 -12.81 -28.74 5.93
C ALA A 36 -11.90 -29.19 7.08
N THR A 37 -10.58 -29.21 6.82
CA THR A 37 -9.62 -29.81 7.75
C THR A 37 -9.68 -29.10 9.11
N THR A 38 -9.33 -29.83 10.18
CA THR A 38 -9.22 -29.25 11.52
C THR A 38 -8.35 -27.99 11.53
N ASP A 39 -7.28 -27.98 10.74
CA ASP A 39 -6.38 -26.82 10.58
C ASP A 39 -7.06 -25.64 9.89
N ALA A 40 -7.84 -25.88 8.83
CA ALA A 40 -8.59 -24.83 8.14
C ALA A 40 -9.69 -24.23 9.05
N GLN A 41 -10.32 -25.05 9.89
CA GLN A 41 -11.28 -24.59 10.89
C GLN A 41 -10.60 -23.75 11.98
N ALA A 42 -9.46 -24.20 12.50
CA ALA A 42 -8.68 -23.45 13.49
C ALA A 42 -8.19 -22.11 12.91
N ALA A 43 -7.67 -22.10 11.68
CA ALA A 43 -7.25 -20.90 10.97
C ALA A 43 -8.41 -19.91 10.79
N PHE A 44 -9.59 -20.39 10.38
CA PHE A 44 -10.79 -19.57 10.25
C PHE A 44 -11.21 -18.96 11.59
N GLN A 45 -11.23 -19.75 12.66
CA GLN A 45 -11.56 -19.28 14.00
C GLN A 45 -10.56 -18.24 14.53
N LEU A 46 -9.26 -18.40 14.25
CA LEU A 46 -8.24 -17.41 14.60
C LEU A 46 -8.47 -16.08 13.88
N ALA A 47 -8.79 -16.13 12.59
CA ALA A 47 -8.96 -14.94 11.77
C ALA A 47 -10.27 -14.19 12.03
N PHE A 48 -11.38 -14.92 12.19
CA PHE A 48 -12.74 -14.34 12.17
C PHE A 48 -13.56 -14.61 13.44
N GLY A 49 -13.08 -15.47 14.34
CA GLY A 49 -13.82 -15.90 15.54
C GLY A 49 -14.83 -17.01 15.27
N SER A 50 -15.60 -17.38 16.30
CA SER A 50 -16.69 -18.35 16.22
C SER A 50 -18.06 -17.64 16.36
N ASP A 51 -19.02 -18.01 15.52
CA ASP A 51 -20.41 -17.51 15.58
C ASP A 51 -21.31 -18.35 16.54
N SER A 52 -20.77 -19.36 17.24
CA SER A 52 -21.56 -20.26 18.09
C SER A 52 -20.85 -20.69 19.39
N SER A 53 -21.66 -20.91 20.43
CA SER A 53 -21.35 -21.20 21.84
C SER A 53 -20.77 -22.60 22.15
N ILE A 54 -19.89 -23.14 21.31
CA ILE A 54 -19.07 -24.35 21.58
C ILE A 54 -17.68 -24.05 20.99
N SER A 55 -16.66 -23.67 21.80
CA SER A 55 -15.77 -24.52 22.63
C SER A 55 -14.99 -25.48 21.72
N GLU A 56 -13.78 -25.19 21.26
CA GLU A 56 -12.57 -24.78 21.99
C GLU A 56 -11.80 -23.69 21.24
N THR A 57 -11.18 -22.78 21.99
CA THR A 57 -10.25 -21.80 21.43
C THR A 57 -9.07 -22.54 20.79
N PRO A 58 -8.64 -22.21 19.56
CA PRO A 58 -7.50 -22.88 18.92
C PRO A 58 -6.30 -22.95 19.86
N THR A 59 -5.90 -24.17 20.21
CA THR A 59 -4.81 -24.45 21.13
C THR A 59 -3.50 -24.54 20.36
N PHE A 60 -2.47 -23.87 20.88
CA PHE A 60 -1.14 -23.90 20.29
C PHE A 60 -0.28 -24.90 21.07
N VAL A 61 0.34 -25.86 20.36
CA VAL A 61 1.35 -26.73 20.96
C VAL A 61 2.50 -25.85 21.48
N LYS A 62 2.98 -26.10 22.72
CA LYS A 62 3.91 -25.21 23.45
C LYS A 62 5.10 -24.71 22.62
N GLY A 63 5.79 -25.59 21.90
CA GLY A 63 6.95 -25.19 21.07
C GLY A 63 6.58 -24.39 19.81
N ASN A 64 5.37 -24.55 19.28
CA ASN A 64 4.86 -23.73 18.19
C ASN A 64 4.39 -22.37 18.70
N LEU A 65 3.78 -22.34 19.89
CA LEU A 65 3.31 -21.11 20.53
C LEU A 65 4.46 -20.11 20.75
N GLU A 66 5.61 -20.56 21.26
CA GLU A 66 6.76 -19.69 21.52
C GLU A 66 7.27 -19.02 20.22
N LYS A 67 7.38 -19.79 19.13
CA LYS A 67 7.78 -19.26 17.81
C LYS A 67 6.78 -18.22 17.29
N ILE A 68 5.49 -18.54 17.34
CA ILE A 68 4.42 -17.61 16.90
C ILE A 68 4.41 -16.36 17.79
N LEU A 69 4.61 -16.50 19.09
CA LEU A 69 4.64 -15.38 20.03
C LEU A 69 5.82 -14.45 19.75
N MET A 70 7.00 -14.98 19.44
CA MET A 70 8.15 -14.17 19.01
C MET A 70 7.84 -13.39 17.73
N TRP A 71 7.12 -13.99 16.79
CA TRP A 71 6.68 -13.33 15.57
C TRP A 71 5.63 -12.25 15.85
N VAL A 72 4.63 -12.53 16.68
CA VAL A 72 3.57 -11.60 17.08
C VAL A 72 4.12 -10.38 17.84
N ARG A 73 5.18 -10.56 18.63
CA ARG A 73 5.83 -9.45 19.36
C ARG A 73 6.48 -8.39 18.45
N LYS A 74 6.64 -8.66 17.15
CA LYS A 74 7.11 -7.67 16.16
C LYS A 74 6.00 -6.70 15.69
N PHE A 75 4.73 -6.98 16.00
CA PHE A 75 3.65 -6.03 15.75
C PHE A 75 3.72 -4.84 16.72
N PRO A 76 3.16 -3.67 16.34
CA PRO A 76 3.03 -2.51 17.22
C PRO A 76 1.93 -2.73 18.27
N THR A 77 2.01 -3.81 19.05
CA THR A 77 0.97 -4.32 19.95
C THR A 77 0.51 -3.27 20.96
N ARG A 78 1.45 -2.57 21.61
CA ARG A 78 1.12 -1.50 22.56
C ARG A 78 0.31 -0.37 21.91
N ALA A 79 0.66 0.01 20.68
CA ALA A 79 -0.06 1.05 19.96
C ALA A 79 -1.46 0.56 19.54
N LEU A 80 -1.58 -0.69 19.10
CA LEU A 80 -2.86 -1.32 18.77
C LEU A 80 -3.78 -1.43 20.00
N GLN A 81 -3.22 -1.77 21.17
CA GLN A 81 -3.93 -1.79 22.46
C GLN A 81 -4.43 -0.39 22.83
N LYS A 82 -3.54 0.61 22.81
CA LYS A 82 -3.88 2.00 23.12
C LYS A 82 -4.98 2.56 22.20
N LYS A 83 -5.01 2.12 20.94
CA LYS A 83 -6.03 2.50 19.95
C LYS A 83 -7.31 1.65 20.03
N GLY A 84 -7.39 0.67 20.95
CA GLY A 84 -8.56 -0.19 21.14
C GLY A 84 -8.77 -1.24 20.05
N HIS A 85 -7.75 -1.51 19.22
CA HIS A 85 -7.85 -2.50 18.13
C HIS A 85 -7.63 -3.94 18.59
N ILE A 86 -6.91 -4.12 19.71
CA ILE A 86 -6.77 -5.40 20.41
C ILE A 86 -6.96 -5.18 21.92
N PRO A 87 -7.40 -6.18 22.70
CA PRO A 87 -7.62 -6.00 24.13
C PRO A 87 -6.35 -5.65 24.89
N GLU A 88 -6.49 -4.82 25.93
CA GLU A 88 -5.39 -4.51 26.85
C GLU A 88 -5.02 -5.73 27.69
N ASN A 89 -3.77 -5.77 28.19
CA ASN A 89 -3.27 -6.76 29.15
C ASN A 89 -3.32 -8.24 28.72
N VAL A 90 -3.66 -8.56 27.46
CA VAL A 90 -3.55 -9.92 26.92
C VAL A 90 -2.08 -10.32 26.73
N LYS A 91 -1.77 -11.57 27.06
CA LYS A 91 -0.42 -12.15 27.00
C LYS A 91 -0.45 -13.50 26.28
N ASP A 92 0.74 -13.97 25.90
CA ASP A 92 0.98 -15.32 25.38
C ASP A 92 -0.03 -15.73 24.28
N ALA A 93 -0.75 -16.84 24.46
CA ALA A 93 -1.71 -17.34 23.48
C ALA A 93 -2.86 -16.37 23.19
N ASP A 94 -3.27 -15.56 24.16
CA ASP A 94 -4.35 -14.58 23.97
C ASP A 94 -3.87 -13.37 23.17
N LEU A 95 -2.60 -12.98 23.33
CA LEU A 95 -2.00 -11.98 22.45
C LEU A 95 -1.93 -12.47 21.01
N VAL A 96 -1.52 -13.73 20.80
CA VAL A 96 -1.51 -14.35 19.46
C VAL A 96 -2.91 -14.30 18.84
N ARG A 97 -3.92 -14.77 19.58
CA ARG A 97 -5.32 -14.77 19.13
C ARG A 97 -5.83 -13.37 18.81
N ALA A 98 -5.55 -12.39 19.68
CA ALA A 98 -5.95 -11.01 19.48
C ALA A 98 -5.34 -10.40 18.21
N VAL A 99 -4.04 -10.63 17.97
CA VAL A 99 -3.36 -10.11 16.78
C VAL A 99 -3.85 -10.80 15.51
N PHE A 100 -4.02 -12.12 15.50
CA PHE A 100 -4.52 -12.86 14.34
C PHE A 100 -5.94 -12.43 13.96
N LYS A 101 -6.81 -12.26 14.96
CA LYS A 101 -8.18 -11.75 14.78
C LYS A 101 -8.18 -10.31 14.27
N PHE A 102 -7.37 -9.43 14.84
CA PHE A 102 -7.24 -8.04 14.37
C PHE A 102 -6.79 -7.99 12.91
N MET A 103 -5.74 -8.75 12.57
CA MET A 103 -5.17 -8.82 11.22
C MET A 103 -6.06 -9.57 10.22
N GLN A 104 -7.07 -10.30 10.70
CA GLN A 104 -7.87 -11.25 9.92
C GLN A 104 -6.98 -12.23 9.14
N ILE A 105 -6.09 -12.93 9.86
CA ILE A 105 -5.21 -13.97 9.32
C ILE A 105 -5.34 -15.26 10.11
N GLY A 106 -5.24 -16.39 9.42
CA GLY A 106 -5.34 -17.72 10.04
C GLY A 106 -3.99 -18.37 10.36
N SER A 107 -2.91 -17.88 9.77
CA SER A 107 -1.55 -18.44 9.89
C SER A 107 -0.50 -17.40 9.51
N ILE A 108 0.79 -17.70 9.79
CA ILE A 108 1.91 -16.89 9.29
C ILE A 108 1.97 -16.93 7.76
N ALA A 109 1.75 -18.10 7.14
CA ALA A 109 1.62 -18.21 5.69
C ALA A 109 0.47 -17.35 5.16
N GLY A 110 -0.64 -17.26 5.89
CA GLY A 110 -1.75 -16.38 5.56
C GLY A 110 -1.40 -14.89 5.62
N PHE A 111 -0.54 -14.49 6.57
CA PHE A 111 0.05 -13.16 6.59
C PHE A 111 0.94 -12.91 5.37
N GLU A 112 1.83 -13.85 5.04
CA GLU A 112 2.76 -13.72 3.92
C GLU A 112 2.01 -13.62 2.58
N ASN A 113 0.96 -14.43 2.41
CA ASN A 113 0.14 -14.42 1.20
C ASN A 113 -0.69 -13.14 1.03
N TYR A 114 -1.21 -12.59 2.13
CA TYR A 114 -2.12 -11.45 2.06
C TYR A 114 -1.42 -10.09 2.18
N TYR A 115 -0.38 -9.98 3.03
CA TYR A 115 0.42 -8.78 3.24
C TYR A 115 1.82 -8.89 2.59
N GLY A 116 1.92 -9.63 1.48
CA GLY A 116 3.18 -9.94 0.78
C GLY A 116 4.02 -8.70 0.45
N ALA A 117 3.37 -7.59 0.06
CA ALA A 117 4.05 -6.32 -0.22
C ALA A 117 4.86 -5.75 0.97
N THR A 118 4.58 -6.19 2.19
CA THR A 118 5.31 -5.73 3.39
C THR A 118 6.58 -6.53 3.66
N LEU A 119 6.73 -7.72 3.08
CA LEU A 119 7.78 -8.69 3.42
C LEU A 119 9.18 -8.24 3.04
N GLN A 120 9.31 -7.38 2.03
CA GLN A 120 10.60 -6.82 1.61
C GLN A 120 11.12 -5.72 2.56
N SER A 121 10.27 -5.27 3.50
CA SER A 121 10.67 -4.25 4.47
C SER A 121 11.37 -4.85 5.69
N ALA A 122 12.13 -4.03 6.42
CA ALA A 122 12.69 -4.42 7.72
C ALA A 122 11.62 -4.58 8.83
N ASN A 123 10.39 -4.09 8.63
CA ASN A 123 9.33 -4.05 9.65
C ASN A 123 7.97 -4.54 9.11
N PRO A 124 7.87 -5.77 8.54
CA PRO A 124 6.69 -6.21 7.81
C PRO A 124 5.41 -6.17 8.66
N GLN A 125 5.49 -6.62 9.92
CA GLN A 125 4.35 -6.63 10.85
C GLN A 125 3.83 -5.22 11.16
N THR A 126 4.73 -4.23 11.25
CA THR A 126 4.33 -2.83 11.51
C THR A 126 3.60 -2.24 10.31
N TYR A 127 4.13 -2.41 9.09
CA TYR A 127 3.47 -1.89 7.90
C TYR A 127 2.17 -2.64 7.57
N ALA A 128 2.12 -3.95 7.78
CA ALA A 128 0.89 -4.72 7.63
C ALA A 128 -0.18 -4.26 8.61
N ALA A 129 0.17 -4.01 9.88
CA ALA A 129 -0.76 -3.43 10.85
C ALA A 129 -1.26 -2.05 10.40
N TRP A 130 -0.39 -1.22 9.80
CA TRP A 130 -0.77 0.08 9.28
C TRP A 130 -1.72 -0.03 8.09
N ILE A 131 -1.45 -0.91 7.13
CA ILE A 131 -2.38 -1.25 6.03
C ILE A 131 -3.72 -1.73 6.60
N ARG A 132 -3.69 -2.61 7.60
CA ARG A 132 -4.89 -3.14 8.25
C ARG A 132 -5.77 -2.03 8.83
N LEU A 133 -5.19 -0.97 9.41
CA LEU A 133 -5.97 0.18 9.87
C LEU A 133 -6.67 0.91 8.73
N GLY A 134 -6.08 0.99 7.54
CA GLY A 134 -6.75 1.55 6.36
C GLY A 134 -7.86 0.64 5.84
N GLU A 135 -7.65 -0.68 5.84
CA GLU A 135 -8.70 -1.64 5.48
C GLU A 135 -9.97 -1.51 6.33
N LEU A 136 -9.83 -1.14 7.60
CA LEU A 136 -10.95 -0.93 8.52
C LEU A 136 -11.75 0.34 8.21
N GLN A 137 -11.17 1.31 7.49
CA GLN A 137 -11.86 2.53 7.06
C GLN A 137 -12.64 2.34 5.76
N VAL A 138 -12.35 1.27 5.01
CA VAL A 138 -12.93 1.02 3.69
C VAL A 138 -13.97 -0.09 3.74
N LYS A 139 -15.19 0.23 3.29
CA LYS A 139 -16.26 -0.77 3.12
C LYS A 139 -16.00 -1.63 1.89
N ARG A 140 -16.17 -2.95 2.00
CA ARG A 140 -16.16 -3.82 0.82
C ARG A 140 -17.40 -3.56 -0.06
N LEU A 141 -17.23 -3.72 -1.37
CA LEU A 141 -18.35 -3.69 -2.33
C LEU A 141 -18.89 -5.09 -2.57
N ALA A 142 -20.20 -5.15 -2.80
CA ALA A 142 -20.85 -6.36 -3.32
C ALA A 142 -20.56 -6.58 -4.82
N THR A 143 -20.29 -5.50 -5.56
CA THR A 143 -20.07 -5.51 -7.00
C THR A 143 -18.59 -5.37 -7.34
N ASP A 144 -18.18 -5.99 -8.43
CA ASP A 144 -16.82 -5.84 -8.93
C ASP A 144 -16.55 -4.43 -9.47
N TYR A 145 -15.36 -3.93 -9.17
CA TYR A 145 -14.86 -2.68 -9.72
C TYR A 145 -14.25 -2.89 -11.10
N THR A 146 -14.55 -1.97 -12.02
CA THR A 146 -13.94 -1.89 -13.34
C THR A 146 -13.42 -0.46 -13.53
N PRO A 147 -12.11 -0.27 -13.72
CA PRO A 147 -11.53 1.07 -13.85
C PRO A 147 -11.95 1.75 -15.15
N ASP A 148 -12.53 2.94 -15.06
CA ASP A 148 -12.65 3.85 -16.21
C ASP A 148 -11.28 4.50 -16.46
N ARG A 149 -10.47 3.84 -17.29
CA ARG A 149 -9.11 4.30 -17.62
C ARG A 149 -9.10 5.73 -18.16
N LYS A 150 -10.09 6.12 -18.97
CA LYS A 150 -10.12 7.48 -19.56
C LYS A 150 -10.38 8.52 -18.48
N ALA A 151 -11.37 8.30 -17.61
CA ALA A 151 -11.66 9.19 -16.50
C ALA A 151 -10.49 9.30 -15.53
N ILE A 152 -9.86 8.18 -15.16
CA ILE A 152 -8.69 8.16 -14.26
C ILE A 152 -7.52 8.95 -14.84
N ILE A 153 -7.15 8.72 -16.11
CA ILE A 153 -6.06 9.46 -16.75
C ILE A 153 -6.38 10.96 -16.85
N SER A 154 -7.63 11.31 -17.15
CA SER A 154 -8.08 12.70 -17.16
C SER A 154 -7.92 13.36 -15.79
N ASN A 155 -8.29 12.65 -14.73
CA ASN A 155 -8.15 13.14 -13.35
C ASN A 155 -6.69 13.28 -12.92
N LEU A 156 -5.80 12.37 -13.32
CA LEU A 156 -4.36 12.51 -13.08
C LEU A 156 -3.79 13.73 -13.81
N LYS A 157 -4.16 13.95 -15.09
CA LYS A 157 -3.76 15.15 -15.83
C LYS A 157 -4.28 16.42 -15.15
N PHE A 158 -5.49 16.39 -14.60
CA PHE A 158 -6.03 17.49 -13.81
C PHE A 158 -5.19 17.74 -12.54
N LEU A 159 -4.84 16.69 -11.77
CA LEU A 159 -3.99 16.82 -10.58
C LEU A 159 -2.60 17.39 -10.89
N ARG A 160 -2.01 16.96 -12.00
CA ARG A 160 -0.73 17.45 -12.51
C ARG A 160 -0.76 18.96 -12.77
N THR A 161 -1.82 19.44 -13.41
CA THR A 161 -1.88 20.80 -14.00
C THR A 161 -2.64 21.83 -13.20
N ASN A 162 -3.82 21.47 -12.67
CA ASN A 162 -4.80 22.44 -12.16
C ASN A 162 -4.69 22.69 -10.67
N VAL A 163 -4.09 21.77 -9.89
CA VAL A 163 -3.92 21.99 -8.45
C VAL A 163 -2.97 23.15 -8.15
N PHE A 164 -2.07 23.48 -9.09
CA PHE A 164 -1.19 24.64 -9.02
C PHE A 164 -1.95 25.96 -8.82
N LEU A 165 -3.17 26.07 -9.35
CA LEU A 165 -4.00 27.27 -9.30
C LEU A 165 -5.03 27.26 -8.16
N SER A 166 -5.13 26.14 -7.43
CA SER A 166 -6.11 25.99 -6.36
C SER A 166 -5.52 26.39 -5.01
N ASN A 167 -6.23 27.23 -4.25
CA ASN A 167 -5.92 27.50 -2.83
C ASN A 167 -6.31 26.33 -1.92
N GLN A 168 -6.60 25.15 -2.47
CA GLN A 168 -7.08 23.99 -1.73
C GLN A 168 -5.95 22.96 -1.55
N SER A 169 -6.07 22.14 -0.50
CA SER A 169 -5.13 21.05 -0.26
C SER A 169 -5.14 20.04 -1.42
N ILE A 170 -3.96 19.75 -1.98
CA ILE A 170 -3.78 18.75 -3.03
C ILE A 170 -4.30 17.36 -2.62
N ARG A 171 -4.17 17.01 -1.33
CA ARG A 171 -4.70 15.75 -0.79
C ARG A 171 -6.22 15.69 -0.83
N LYS A 172 -6.88 16.82 -0.56
CA LYS A 172 -8.34 16.92 -0.64
C LYS A 172 -8.81 16.74 -2.08
N ILE A 173 -8.18 17.43 -3.03
CA ILE A 173 -8.52 17.31 -4.46
C ILE A 173 -8.24 15.89 -4.94
N ALA A 174 -7.08 15.31 -4.60
CA ALA A 174 -6.72 13.93 -4.95
C ALA A 174 -7.77 12.93 -4.45
N ARG A 175 -8.22 13.08 -3.20
CA ARG A 175 -9.29 12.25 -2.63
C ARG A 175 -10.58 12.36 -3.43
N GLU A 176 -11.01 13.58 -3.75
CA GLU A 176 -12.26 13.81 -4.50
C GLU A 176 -12.20 13.19 -5.90
N VAL A 177 -11.12 13.43 -6.65
CA VAL A 177 -11.01 12.91 -8.03
C VAL A 177 -10.85 11.39 -8.08
N LEU A 178 -10.19 10.78 -7.09
CA LEU A 178 -10.07 9.32 -6.99
C LEU A 178 -11.40 8.68 -6.59
N ASN A 179 -12.09 9.26 -5.61
CA ASN A 179 -13.40 8.76 -5.18
C ASN A 179 -14.43 8.79 -6.31
N ASN A 180 -14.39 9.82 -7.17
CA ASN A 180 -15.24 9.91 -8.37
C ASN A 180 -14.95 8.80 -9.40
N CYS A 181 -13.76 8.22 -9.36
CA CYS A 181 -13.39 7.04 -10.15
C CYS A 181 -13.65 5.73 -9.42
N GLY A 182 -14.24 5.73 -8.22
CA GLY A 182 -14.43 4.52 -7.41
C GLY A 182 -13.15 3.98 -6.76
N ILE A 183 -12.10 4.80 -6.65
CA ILE A 183 -10.84 4.47 -5.97
C ILE A 183 -10.88 5.08 -4.57
N GLU A 184 -10.71 4.25 -3.55
CA GLU A 184 -10.72 4.70 -2.17
C GLU A 184 -9.39 5.37 -1.82
N TYR A 185 -9.45 6.56 -1.28
CA TYR A 185 -8.29 7.26 -0.72
C TYR A 185 -8.46 7.38 0.80
N VAL A 186 -7.51 6.84 1.56
CA VAL A 186 -7.53 6.86 3.03
C VAL A 186 -6.22 7.39 3.60
N GLU A 187 -6.30 8.02 4.77
CA GLU A 187 -5.13 8.50 5.52
C GLU A 187 -5.11 7.87 6.90
N VAL A 188 -3.96 7.29 7.26
CA VAL A 188 -3.80 6.54 8.51
C VAL A 188 -2.54 6.99 9.22
N GLU A 189 -2.65 7.30 10.51
CA GLU A 189 -1.49 7.64 11.33
C GLU A 189 -0.47 6.47 11.35
N PRO A 190 0.79 6.71 10.96
CA PRO A 190 1.81 5.67 10.96
C PRO A 190 2.22 5.28 12.38
N PHE A 191 2.72 4.06 12.53
CA PHE A 191 3.31 3.64 13.81
C PHE A 191 4.74 4.15 13.94
N LEU A 192 5.12 4.57 15.14
CA LEU A 192 6.49 5.02 15.45
C LEU A 192 7.51 3.87 15.57
N THR A 193 7.07 2.63 15.49
CA THR A 193 7.94 1.44 15.53
C THR A 193 8.64 1.16 14.20
N ALA A 194 8.33 1.92 13.14
CA ALA A 194 9.00 1.86 11.86
C ALA A 194 9.09 3.28 11.24
N PRO A 195 9.97 3.50 10.24
CA PRO A 195 9.93 4.70 9.42
C PRO A 195 8.54 4.94 8.84
N THR A 196 8.18 6.20 8.63
CA THR A 196 6.90 6.56 8.00
C THR A 196 6.84 5.99 6.57
N PRO A 197 5.81 5.19 6.22
CA PRO A 197 5.61 4.73 4.85
C PRO A 197 5.24 5.91 3.95
N VAL A 198 5.52 5.81 2.65
CA VAL A 198 5.15 6.86 1.68
C VAL A 198 3.70 6.66 1.24
N CYS A 199 3.38 5.46 0.77
CA CYS A 199 2.07 5.11 0.24
C CYS A 199 1.91 3.59 0.23
N ALA A 200 0.68 3.09 0.30
CA ALA A 200 0.35 1.71 -0.04
C ALA A 200 -0.80 1.68 -1.04
N PHE A 201 -0.75 0.72 -1.97
CA PHE A 201 -1.85 0.36 -2.85
C PHE A 201 -2.25 -1.09 -2.57
N TYR A 202 -3.54 -1.35 -2.42
CA TYR A 202 -4.06 -2.70 -2.19
C TYR A 202 -5.53 -2.80 -2.57
N TRP A 203 -6.06 -4.02 -2.59
CA TRP A 203 -7.47 -4.30 -2.84
C TRP A 203 -8.18 -4.68 -1.55
N ARG A 204 -9.32 -4.05 -1.27
CA ARG A 204 -10.23 -4.39 -0.17
C ARG A 204 -11.50 -5.01 -0.73
N GLY A 205 -11.54 -6.34 -0.83
CA GLY A 205 -12.50 -7.03 -1.69
C GLY A 205 -12.30 -6.58 -3.14
N SER A 206 -13.37 -6.08 -3.77
CA SER A 206 -13.31 -5.54 -5.12
C SER A 206 -13.01 -4.03 -5.18
N ARG A 207 -12.74 -3.33 -4.07
CA ARG A 207 -12.36 -1.90 -4.09
C ARG A 207 -10.83 -1.71 -4.15
N PRO A 208 -10.28 -0.91 -5.08
CA PRO A 208 -8.91 -0.46 -4.99
C PRO A 208 -8.77 0.63 -3.94
N VAL A 209 -7.70 0.57 -3.14
CA VAL A 209 -7.43 1.49 -2.05
C VAL A 209 -6.01 2.03 -2.19
N ILE A 210 -5.90 3.36 -2.07
CA ILE A 210 -4.63 4.08 -1.94
C ILE A 210 -4.59 4.66 -0.53
N GLN A 211 -3.58 4.28 0.23
CA GLN A 211 -3.41 4.66 1.62
C GLN A 211 -2.16 5.52 1.81
N PHE A 212 -2.32 6.71 2.37
CA PHE A 212 -1.23 7.60 2.75
C PHE A 212 -1.08 7.71 4.27
N PRO A 213 0.10 8.06 4.79
CA PRO A 213 0.21 8.48 6.17
C PRO A 213 -0.48 9.85 6.35
N THR A 214 -0.98 10.11 7.56
CA THR A 214 -1.48 11.45 7.94
C THR A 214 -0.36 12.48 8.11
N THR A 215 0.90 12.04 8.15
CA THR A 215 2.05 12.93 8.24
C THR A 215 2.25 13.69 6.93
N LYS A 216 2.75 14.93 7.06
CA LYS A 216 3.08 15.77 5.91
C LYS A 216 4.21 15.13 5.10
N MET A 217 4.18 15.33 3.79
CA MET A 217 5.28 14.97 2.89
C MET A 217 5.43 16.02 1.81
N GLU A 218 6.57 16.03 1.12
CA GLU A 218 6.78 16.89 -0.04
C GLU A 218 5.73 16.61 -1.12
N ASP A 219 5.22 17.67 -1.74
CA ASP A 219 4.17 17.63 -2.76
C ASP A 219 4.56 16.83 -4.01
N SER A 220 5.81 16.95 -4.47
CA SER A 220 6.35 16.12 -5.55
C SER A 220 6.28 14.64 -5.20
N LYS A 221 6.74 14.28 -3.99
CA LYS A 221 6.74 12.91 -3.48
C LYS A 221 5.33 12.36 -3.30
N PHE A 222 4.39 13.18 -2.83
CA PHE A 222 2.97 12.81 -2.73
C PHE A 222 2.39 12.47 -4.11
N LEU A 223 2.59 13.35 -5.09
CA LEU A 223 2.08 13.16 -6.44
C LEU A 223 2.70 11.96 -7.15
N GLU A 224 4.01 11.77 -7.02
CA GLU A 224 4.71 10.61 -7.56
C GLU A 224 4.16 9.31 -6.97
N ALA A 225 4.04 9.24 -5.64
CA ALA A 225 3.52 8.06 -4.97
C ALA A 225 2.06 7.75 -5.35
N LEU A 226 1.24 8.80 -5.49
CA LEU A 226 -0.15 8.70 -5.93
C LEU A 226 -0.24 8.15 -7.36
N PHE A 227 0.53 8.72 -8.29
CA PHE A 227 0.48 8.33 -9.69
C PHE A 227 1.04 6.91 -9.87
N HIS A 228 2.08 6.54 -9.12
CA HIS A 228 2.61 5.18 -9.08
C HIS A 228 1.56 4.18 -8.57
N ALA A 229 0.84 4.50 -7.49
CA ALA A 229 -0.24 3.66 -6.98
C ALA A 229 -1.36 3.46 -8.02
N VAL A 230 -1.70 4.52 -8.78
CA VAL A 230 -2.65 4.42 -9.90
C VAL A 230 -2.06 3.63 -11.09
N GLY A 231 -0.74 3.67 -11.29
CA GLY A 231 -0.03 2.80 -12.22
C GLY A 231 -0.31 1.32 -11.94
N HIS A 232 -0.16 0.89 -10.68
CA HIS A 232 -0.51 -0.49 -10.30
C HIS A 232 -1.98 -0.83 -10.58
N LEU A 233 -2.90 0.11 -10.37
CA LEU A 233 -4.32 -0.12 -10.66
C LEU A 233 -4.59 -0.34 -12.16
N LEU A 234 -3.92 0.42 -13.02
CA LEU A 234 -4.21 0.45 -14.45
C LEU A 234 -3.42 -0.56 -15.28
N LEU A 235 -2.23 -0.96 -14.81
CA LEU A 235 -1.30 -1.79 -15.56
C LEU A 235 -1.28 -3.25 -15.09
N HIS A 236 -1.59 -3.50 -13.81
CA HIS A 236 -1.37 -4.81 -13.22
C HIS A 236 -2.68 -5.53 -12.88
N PRO A 237 -2.65 -6.87 -12.73
CA PRO A 237 -3.83 -7.64 -12.38
C PRO A 237 -4.50 -7.19 -11.08
N LYS A 238 -5.80 -7.47 -10.98
CA LYS A 238 -6.52 -7.37 -9.70
C LYS A 238 -5.77 -8.21 -8.66
N HIS A 239 -5.78 -7.73 -7.42
CA HIS A 239 -5.08 -8.31 -6.26
C HIS A 239 -3.59 -8.00 -6.11
N THR A 240 -2.98 -7.27 -7.05
CA THR A 240 -1.67 -6.64 -6.83
C THR A 240 -1.74 -5.66 -5.66
N SER A 241 -0.70 -5.65 -4.83
CA SER A 241 -0.51 -4.68 -3.76
C SER A 241 0.92 -4.17 -3.80
N CYS A 242 1.14 -2.91 -3.43
CA CYS A 242 2.48 -2.36 -3.25
C CYS A 242 2.58 -1.55 -1.95
N LEU A 243 3.80 -1.47 -1.41
CA LEU A 243 4.15 -0.65 -0.26
C LEU A 243 5.37 0.19 -0.63
N GLN A 244 5.15 1.49 -0.79
CA GLN A 244 6.21 2.43 -1.07
C GLN A 244 6.82 2.94 0.25
N LEU A 245 8.13 2.77 0.38
CA LEU A 245 8.93 3.27 1.50
C LEU A 245 9.86 4.39 1.00
N GLY A 246 10.27 5.32 1.88
CA GLY A 246 11.10 6.45 1.48
C GLY A 246 12.52 6.02 1.05
N ALA A 247 13.13 6.79 0.14
CA ALA A 247 14.54 6.79 -0.33
C ALA A 247 15.25 5.47 -0.70
N PHE A 248 14.70 4.30 -0.36
CA PHE A 248 15.27 2.99 -0.62
C PHE A 248 14.49 2.19 -1.67
N SER A 249 13.33 2.68 -2.13
CA SER A 249 12.51 1.95 -3.13
C SER A 249 13.00 2.15 -4.57
N GLN A 250 13.53 3.33 -4.94
CA GLN A 250 13.89 3.61 -6.34
C GLN A 250 15.37 3.37 -6.69
N GLN A 251 16.30 3.54 -5.75
CA GLN A 251 17.74 3.39 -6.04
C GLN A 251 18.19 1.92 -6.17
N ALA A 252 17.41 0.96 -5.68
CA ALA A 252 17.74 -0.46 -5.82
C ALA A 252 17.41 -1.04 -7.20
N LEU A 253 16.47 -0.41 -7.95
CA LEU A 253 16.05 -0.88 -9.28
C LEU A 253 16.87 -0.26 -10.43
N LEU A 254 17.58 0.84 -10.18
CA LEU A 254 18.35 1.59 -11.19
C LEU A 254 19.86 1.47 -11.05
N GLN A 255 20.39 0.75 -10.05
CA GLN A 255 21.78 0.36 -10.09
C GLN A 255 21.91 -0.85 -11.03
N PRO A 256 22.60 -0.74 -12.19
CA PRO A 256 22.98 -1.93 -12.91
C PRO A 256 23.76 -2.80 -11.93
N ALA A 257 23.31 -4.04 -11.75
CA ALA A 257 24.03 -5.03 -10.96
C ALA A 257 25.50 -4.96 -11.37
N GLN A 258 26.41 -4.69 -10.43
CA GLN A 258 27.85 -4.74 -10.67
C GLN A 258 28.36 -6.18 -10.87
N THR A 259 27.48 -7.09 -11.28
CA THR A 259 27.75 -8.49 -11.55
C THR A 259 27.03 -8.88 -12.86
N PRO A 260 27.76 -9.25 -13.93
CA PRO A 260 27.22 -9.62 -15.23
C PRO A 260 26.65 -11.04 -15.24
N GLU A 261 25.97 -11.44 -14.17
CA GLU A 261 25.18 -12.65 -14.11
C GLU A 261 23.71 -12.23 -14.15
N LEU A 262 23.01 -12.64 -15.22
CA LEU A 262 21.60 -12.40 -15.45
C LEU A 262 20.75 -12.87 -14.25
N LEU A 263 20.54 -11.99 -13.27
CA LEU A 263 19.42 -12.08 -12.37
C LEU A 263 18.22 -11.56 -13.15
N ALA A 264 17.42 -12.48 -13.71
CA ALA A 264 16.12 -12.14 -14.24
C ALA A 264 15.37 -11.32 -13.16
N ALA A 265 14.95 -10.10 -13.51
CA ALA A 265 14.19 -9.26 -12.60
C ALA A 265 13.01 -10.06 -12.05
N ARG A 266 12.79 -10.03 -10.72
CA ARG A 266 11.65 -10.73 -10.14
C ARG A 266 10.38 -10.10 -10.73
N PRO A 267 9.28 -10.86 -10.93
CA PRO A 267 8.05 -10.29 -11.45
C PRO A 267 7.60 -9.03 -10.69
N GLU A 268 7.75 -9.00 -9.37
CA GLU A 268 7.45 -7.82 -8.54
C GLU A 268 8.28 -6.59 -8.92
N ASP A 269 9.57 -6.76 -9.22
CA ASP A 269 10.47 -5.66 -9.59
C ASP A 269 10.06 -5.05 -10.95
N ILE A 270 9.55 -5.88 -11.87
CA ILE A 270 9.03 -5.43 -13.17
C ILE A 270 7.78 -4.56 -12.97
N LEU A 271 6.84 -5.01 -12.13
CA LEU A 271 5.62 -4.25 -11.85
C LEU A 271 5.94 -2.89 -11.21
N GLU A 272 6.85 -2.85 -10.24
CA GLU A 272 7.27 -1.60 -9.59
C GLU A 272 7.93 -0.63 -10.60
N LEU A 273 8.70 -1.15 -11.56
CA LEU A 273 9.32 -0.35 -12.62
C LEU A 273 8.26 0.21 -13.59
N GLU A 274 7.30 -0.62 -14.03
CA GLU A 274 6.21 -0.20 -14.91
C GLU A 274 5.33 0.89 -14.27
N ALA A 275 4.97 0.73 -13.00
CA ALA A 275 4.22 1.75 -12.24
C ALA A 275 5.02 3.04 -12.05
N SER A 276 6.33 2.94 -11.85
CA SER A 276 7.22 4.11 -11.73
C SER A 276 7.34 4.87 -13.05
N HIS A 277 7.57 4.17 -14.18
CA HIS A 277 7.58 4.80 -15.50
C HIS A 277 6.25 5.47 -15.83
N PHE A 278 5.12 4.79 -15.54
CA PHE A 278 3.79 5.37 -15.70
C PHE A 278 3.62 6.69 -14.94
N ALA A 279 4.09 6.74 -13.68
CA ALA A 279 4.02 7.94 -12.87
C ALA A 279 4.90 9.05 -13.43
N GLN A 280 6.14 8.72 -13.79
CA GLN A 280 7.11 9.64 -14.35
C GLN A 280 6.59 10.26 -15.64
N ASP A 281 6.20 9.45 -16.63
CA ASP A 281 5.75 9.94 -17.93
C ASP A 281 4.53 10.85 -17.84
N LEU A 282 3.60 10.55 -16.91
CA LEU A 282 2.43 11.40 -16.70
C LEU A 282 2.79 12.72 -16.03
N LEU A 283 3.71 12.73 -15.06
CA LEU A 283 4.09 13.93 -14.32
C LEU A 283 4.95 14.90 -15.14
N LEU A 284 5.91 14.36 -15.89
CA LEU A 284 6.76 15.10 -16.80
C LEU A 284 7.19 14.16 -17.93
N SER A 285 6.72 14.45 -19.14
CA SER A 285 7.03 13.66 -20.33
C SER A 285 8.50 13.81 -20.74
N GLU A 286 9.02 12.84 -21.49
CA GLU A 286 10.39 12.88 -22.03
C GLU A 286 10.67 14.15 -22.85
N ALA A 287 9.69 14.62 -23.64
CA ALA A 287 9.83 15.83 -24.44
C ALA A 287 9.99 17.09 -23.58
N GLU A 288 9.15 17.23 -22.54
CA GLU A 288 9.21 18.36 -21.59
C GLU A 288 10.51 18.33 -20.79
N GLU A 289 10.94 17.13 -20.36
CA GLU A 289 12.19 16.93 -19.68
C GLU A 289 13.40 17.29 -20.55
N CYS A 290 13.40 16.85 -21.81
CA CYS A 290 14.44 17.19 -22.78
C CYS A 290 14.55 18.71 -22.97
N GLU A 291 13.42 19.39 -23.14
CA GLU A 291 13.37 20.85 -23.29
C GLU A 291 13.93 21.58 -22.05
N LEU A 292 13.56 21.14 -20.84
CA LEU A 292 14.11 21.65 -19.59
C LEU A 292 15.62 21.44 -19.47
N ILE A 293 16.15 20.30 -19.90
CA ILE A 293 17.58 20.02 -19.82
C ILE A 293 18.35 20.83 -20.87
N CYS A 294 17.83 20.89 -22.10
CA CYS A 294 18.45 21.59 -23.23
C CYS A 294 18.59 23.10 -22.99
N CYS A 295 17.81 23.70 -22.10
CA CYS A 295 17.97 25.11 -21.75
C CYS A 295 19.32 25.43 -21.07
N GLY A 296 20.01 24.43 -20.51
CA GLY A 296 21.32 24.58 -19.85
C GLY A 296 21.34 25.37 -18.54
N ARG A 297 20.20 25.89 -18.06
CA ARG A 297 20.07 26.76 -16.88
C ARG A 297 19.13 26.19 -15.81
N PHE A 298 18.88 24.88 -15.82
CA PHE A 298 17.94 24.21 -14.92
C PHE A 298 18.36 24.23 -13.43
N ASN A 299 19.57 24.70 -13.12
CA ASN A 299 20.03 25.01 -11.76
C ASN A 299 19.59 26.40 -11.27
N GLU A 300 19.01 27.24 -12.14
CA GLU A 300 18.50 28.57 -11.79
C GLU A 300 17.02 28.54 -11.42
N ARG A 301 16.66 29.26 -10.35
CA ARG A 301 15.26 29.38 -9.88
C ARG A 301 14.31 29.86 -10.99
N ARG A 302 14.71 30.89 -11.73
CA ARG A 302 13.90 31.48 -12.82
C ARG A 302 13.62 30.48 -13.94
N CYS A 303 14.55 29.58 -14.20
CA CYS A 303 14.38 28.53 -15.19
C CYS A 303 13.31 27.52 -14.77
N ILE A 304 13.37 27.05 -13.52
CA ILE A 304 12.36 26.16 -12.95
C ILE A 304 10.97 26.82 -12.95
N GLU A 305 10.88 28.10 -12.58
CA GLU A 305 9.62 28.85 -12.59
C GLU A 305 9.07 29.00 -14.01
N HIS A 306 9.93 29.28 -14.99
CA HIS A 306 9.54 29.37 -16.40
C HIS A 306 8.94 28.05 -16.91
N PHE A 307 9.68 26.93 -16.77
CA PHE A 307 9.22 25.63 -17.26
C PHE A 307 8.04 25.07 -16.46
N SER A 308 7.92 25.41 -15.18
CA SER A 308 6.72 25.12 -14.40
C SER A 308 5.48 25.76 -15.04
N GLY A 309 5.60 27.01 -15.51
CA GLY A 309 4.54 27.70 -16.24
C GLY A 309 4.27 27.10 -17.61
N VAL A 310 5.31 26.79 -18.40
CA VAL A 310 5.18 26.23 -19.76
C VAL A 310 4.53 24.84 -19.74
N PHE A 311 4.97 23.96 -18.85
CA PHE A 311 4.48 22.58 -18.78
C PHE A 311 3.23 22.44 -17.91
N HIS A 312 2.81 23.51 -17.24
CA HIS A 312 1.76 23.50 -16.23
C HIS A 312 2.00 22.39 -15.19
N VAL A 313 3.19 22.35 -14.61
CA VAL A 313 3.55 21.38 -13.55
C VAL A 313 4.11 22.11 -12.36
N ARG A 314 3.98 21.53 -11.16
CA ARG A 314 4.53 22.14 -9.95
C ARG A 314 6.06 22.22 -10.04
N PRO A 315 6.69 23.33 -9.61
CA PRO A 315 8.15 23.47 -9.62
C PRO A 315 8.88 22.31 -8.91
N SER A 316 8.29 21.79 -7.82
CA SER A 316 8.85 20.66 -7.07
C SER A 316 8.96 19.38 -7.90
N ILE A 317 8.06 19.13 -8.86
CA ILE A 317 8.14 17.97 -9.76
C ILE A 317 9.38 18.09 -10.65
N LEU A 318 9.64 19.28 -11.19
CA LEU A 318 10.84 19.53 -12.02
C LEU A 318 12.12 19.32 -11.21
N VAL A 319 12.16 19.87 -9.99
CA VAL A 319 13.31 19.73 -9.08
C VAL A 319 13.51 18.27 -8.68
N GLU A 320 12.45 17.56 -8.32
CA GLU A 320 12.50 16.13 -7.99
C GLU A 320 13.05 15.33 -9.18
N ARG A 321 12.50 15.53 -10.37
CA ARG A 321 12.92 14.81 -11.57
C ARG A 321 14.40 15.02 -11.89
N LEU A 322 14.87 16.27 -11.87
CA LEU A 322 16.27 16.60 -12.12
C LEU A 322 17.19 15.97 -11.06
N GLN A 323 16.75 15.83 -9.82
CA GLN A 323 17.50 15.16 -8.75
C GLN A 323 17.51 13.64 -8.91
N GLN A 324 16.40 13.03 -9.32
CA GLN A 324 16.32 11.60 -9.63
C GLN A 324 17.29 11.22 -10.76
N GLN A 325 17.41 12.08 -11.78
CA GLN A 325 18.36 11.90 -12.89
C GLN A 325 19.81 12.29 -12.55
N GLY A 326 20.10 12.73 -11.32
CA GLY A 326 21.44 13.17 -10.91
C GLY A 326 21.93 14.45 -11.61
N LYS A 327 21.07 15.17 -12.33
CA LYS A 327 21.40 16.43 -13.02
C LYS A 327 21.45 17.61 -12.06
N LEU A 328 20.64 17.55 -10.99
CA LEU A 328 20.61 18.54 -9.92
C LEU A 328 21.03 17.90 -8.60
N HIS A 329 21.96 18.52 -7.87
CA HIS A 329 22.37 18.01 -6.58
C HIS A 329 21.21 18.08 -5.56
N ARG A 330 21.04 17.04 -4.75
CA ARG A 330 20.08 17.00 -3.63
C ARG A 330 20.23 18.13 -2.59
N ARG A 331 21.38 18.81 -2.54
CA ARG A 331 21.67 19.94 -1.64
C ARG A 331 21.64 21.21 -2.48
N THR A 332 20.43 21.71 -2.75
CA THR A 332 20.19 22.89 -3.58
C THR A 332 19.15 23.81 -2.92
N LEU A 333 19.27 25.11 -3.14
CA LEU A 333 18.26 26.10 -2.74
C LEU A 333 16.92 25.90 -3.48
N LEU A 334 16.93 25.17 -4.60
CA LEU A 334 15.70 24.83 -5.32
C LEU A 334 14.81 23.86 -4.55
N ASN A 335 15.29 23.24 -3.47
CA ASN A 335 14.45 22.43 -2.57
C ASN A 335 13.35 23.26 -1.90
N ASP A 336 13.47 24.59 -1.85
CA ASP A 336 12.42 25.48 -1.35
C ASP A 336 11.11 25.38 -2.15
N PHE A 337 11.15 24.83 -3.36
CA PHE A 337 9.95 24.53 -4.13
C PHE A 337 9.17 23.32 -3.62
N LYS A 338 9.82 22.41 -2.89
CA LYS A 338 9.21 21.20 -2.35
C LYS A 338 8.49 21.54 -1.05
N ILE A 339 7.19 21.75 -1.15
CA ILE A 339 6.38 22.16 0.00
C ILE A 339 5.70 20.95 0.64
N ALA A 340 5.47 21.04 1.95
CA ALA A 340 4.83 19.98 2.70
C ALA A 340 3.30 20.00 2.52
N VAL A 341 2.71 18.87 2.13
CA VAL A 341 1.26 18.68 1.87
C VAL A 341 0.61 17.60 2.70
#